data_AF-A0AAD1GY24-F1
#
_entry.id   AF-A0AAD1GY24-F1
#
_cell.length_a   1.000
_cell.length_b   1.000
_cell.length_c   1.000
_cell.angle_alpha   90.00
_cell.angle_beta   90.00
_cell.angle_gamma   90.00
#
_symmetry.space_group_name_H-M   'P 1'
#
loop_
_entity.id
_entity.type
_entity.pdbx_description
1 polymer ?
#
loop_
_entity_poly.entity_id
_entity_poly.type
_entity_poly.pdbx_seq_one_letter_code
_entity_poly.pdbx_strand_id
1 'polypeptide(L)' 'MAILDGEASPAGGLGMAKQLKDELLQCPPITVITGRADDDWLAAWSRAEAVFSHPVDPIALRDGVIRLLRRHFIA' A
#
# COMPACT_ATOMS: atom_id res chain seq x y z
N MET A 1 1.54 -7.81 -7.21
CA MET A 1 1.13 -7.10 -5.97
C MET A 1 2.39 -6.61 -5.27
N ALA A 2 2.33 -5.49 -4.57
CA ALA A 2 3.41 -4.99 -3.73
C ALA A 2 2.90 -4.58 -2.34
N ILE A 3 3.73 -4.79 -1.31
CA ILE A 3 3.56 -4.24 0.04
C ILE A 3 4.77 -3.36 0.29
N LEU A 4 4.56 -2.09 0.57
CA LEU A 4 5.61 -1.08 0.67
C LEU A 4 5.68 -0.52 2.10
N ASP A 5 6.90 -0.25 2.56
CA ASP A 5 7.16 0.44 3.83
C ASP A 5 7.18 1.95 3.60
N GLY A 6 6.29 2.68 4.27
CA GLY A 6 6.15 4.13 4.19
C GLY A 6 7.36 4.89 4.73
N GLU A 7 8.08 4.31 5.69
CA GLU A 7 9.24 4.93 6.37
C GLU A 7 10.58 4.54 5.73
N ALA A 8 10.55 3.76 4.65
CA ALA A 8 11.76 3.32 3.95
C ALA A 8 12.58 4.51 3.42
N SER A 9 13.91 4.37 3.48
CA SER A 9 14.89 5.36 3.01
C SER A 9 15.87 4.71 2.04
N PRO A 10 16.32 5.40 0.96
CA PRO A 10 16.08 6.81 0.63
C PRO A 10 14.74 7.10 -0.05
N ALA A 11 13.97 6.07 -0.42
CA ALA A 11 12.68 6.20 -1.09
C ALA A 11 11.58 5.52 -0.30
N GLY A 12 10.65 6.31 0.25
CA GLY A 12 9.52 5.82 1.03
C GLY A 12 8.42 5.23 0.16
N GLY A 13 7.69 4.26 0.73
CA GLY A 13 6.63 3.50 0.06
C GLY A 13 5.49 4.36 -0.48
N LEU A 14 5.21 5.51 0.15
CA LEU A 14 4.16 6.44 -0.30
C LEU A 14 4.54 7.14 -1.62
N GLY A 15 5.77 7.61 -1.74
CA GLY A 15 6.28 8.20 -2.99
C GLY A 15 6.39 7.16 -4.10
N MET A 16 6.89 5.97 -3.77
CA MET A 16 6.96 4.85 -4.70
C MET A 16 5.57 4.41 -5.18
N ALA A 17 4.58 4.30 -4.30
CA ALA A 17 3.21 3.99 -4.68
C ALA A 17 2.66 5.02 -5.67
N LYS A 18 2.85 6.32 -5.39
CA LYS A 18 2.40 7.38 -6.27
C LYS A 18 3.03 7.29 -7.66
N GLN A 19 4.36 7.16 -7.71
CA GLN A 19 5.10 7.06 -8.98
C GLN A 19 4.65 5.84 -9.78
N LEU A 20 4.57 4.66 -9.15
CA LEU A 20 4.10 3.44 -9.81
C LEU A 20 2.67 3.57 -10.34
N LYS A 21 1.78 4.26 -9.61
CA LYS A 21 0.38 4.48 -10.01
C LYS A 21 0.23 5.51 -11.13
N ASP A 22 1.20 6.40 -11.32
CA ASP A 22 1.20 7.39 -12.39
C ASP A 22 1.92 6.90 -13.66
N GLU A 23 2.96 6.06 -13.51
CA GLU A 23 3.83 5.64 -14.63
C GLU A 23 3.45 4.29 -15.23
N LEU A 24 2.91 3.36 -14.43
CA LEU A 24 2.55 2.03 -14.93
C LEU A 24 1.11 2.00 -15.45
N LEU A 25 0.96 1.71 -16.75
CA LEU A 25 -0.35 1.46 -17.37
C LEU A 25 -1.13 0.35 -16.65
N GLN A 26 -0.43 -0.70 -16.23
CA GLN A 26 -0.98 -1.82 -15.46
C GLN A 26 -0.24 -1.93 -14.13
N CYS A 27 -0.55 -1.00 -13.23
CA CYS A 27 0.01 -1.00 -11.89
C CYS A 27 -0.62 -2.12 -11.04
N PRO A 28 0.16 -3.02 -10.42
CA PRO A 28 -0.42 -4.01 -9.49
C PRO A 28 -1.07 -3.32 -8.28
N PRO A 29 -1.93 -4.03 -7.52
CA PRO A 29 -2.43 -3.51 -6.25
C PRO A 29 -1.28 -3.27 -5.27
N ILE A 30 -1.33 -2.15 -4.56
CA ILE A 30 -0.32 -1.70 -3.61
C ILE A 30 -0.95 -1.60 -2.22
N THR A 31 -0.27 -2.17 -1.24
CA THR A 31 -0.49 -1.92 0.19
C THR A 31 0.69 -1.11 0.73
N VAL A 32 0.44 -0.10 1.57
CA VAL A 32 1.49 0.63 2.27
C VAL A 32 1.36 0.43 3.78
N ILE A 33 2.48 0.20 4.46
CA ILE A 33 2.57 0.19 5.92
C ILE A 33 3.19 1.52 6.37
N THR A 34 2.50 2.32 7.18
CA THR A 34 2.97 3.63 7.65
C THR A 34 3.47 3.58 9.09
N GLY A 35 4.33 4.53 9.49
CA GLY A 35 4.76 4.67 10.88
C GLY A 35 3.63 5.05 11.84
N ARG A 36 2.57 5.72 11.34
CA ARG A 36 1.43 6.22 12.13
C ARG A 36 0.15 6.33 11.29
N ALA A 37 -1.00 6.35 11.97
CA ALA A 37 -2.31 6.48 11.34
C ALA A 37 -2.55 7.86 10.69
N ASP A 38 -1.91 8.91 11.20
CA ASP A 38 -2.05 10.27 10.66
C ASP A 38 -1.58 10.40 9.20
N ASP A 39 -0.82 9.44 8.68
CA ASP A 39 -0.35 9.45 7.30
C ASP A 39 -1.36 8.82 6.31
N ASP A 40 -2.56 8.45 6.77
CA ASP A 40 -3.64 7.91 5.92
C ASP A 40 -4.01 8.86 4.77
N TRP A 41 -3.94 10.19 4.98
CA TRP A 41 -4.18 11.16 3.91
C TRP A 41 -3.11 11.10 2.83
N LEU A 42 -1.85 10.86 3.22
CA LEU A 42 -0.72 10.76 2.31
C LEU A 42 -0.78 9.44 1.53
N ALA A 43 -1.26 8.39 2.17
CA ALA A 43 -1.54 7.11 1.53
C ALA A 43 -2.68 7.20 0.52
N ALA A 44 -3.76 7.95 0.82
CA ALA A 44 -4.82 8.25 -0.14
C ALA A 44 -4.30 9.06 -1.34
N TRP A 45 -3.46 10.08 -1.12
CA TRP A 45 -2.79 10.82 -2.19
C TRP A 45 -1.92 9.90 -3.07
N SER A 46 -1.24 8.92 -2.47
CA SER A 46 -0.41 7.94 -3.18
C SER A 46 -1.21 6.90 -3.97
N ARG A 47 -2.53 6.84 -3.79
CA ARG A 47 -3.46 5.88 -4.40
C ARG A 47 -3.17 4.42 -4.03
N ALA A 48 -2.64 4.17 -2.83
CA ALA A 48 -2.54 2.82 -2.28
C ALA A 48 -3.95 2.24 -2.03
N GLU A 49 -4.17 0.98 -2.38
CA GLU A 49 -5.47 0.32 -2.19
C GLU A 49 -5.71 -0.21 -0.77
N ALA A 50 -4.66 -0.34 0.02
CA ALA A 50 -4.75 -0.62 1.45
C ALA A 50 -3.61 0.06 2.21
N VAL A 51 -3.89 0.45 3.44
CA VAL A 51 -2.97 1.15 4.34
C VAL A 51 -3.09 0.54 5.72
N PHE A 52 -1.96 0.32 6.37
CA PHE A 52 -1.90 -0.16 7.76
C PHE A 52 -0.84 0.65 8.49
N SER A 53 -1.12 1.11 9.71
CA SER A 53 -0.13 1.81 10.51
C SER A 53 0.50 0.91 11.57
N HIS A 54 1.73 1.21 11.96
CA HIS A 54 2.33 0.59 13.14
C HIS A 54 1.58 0.98 14.44
N PRO A 55 1.48 0.05 15.42
CA PRO A 55 1.82 -1.37 15.32
C PRO A 55 0.82 -2.11 14.42
N VAL A 56 1.32 -2.93 13.49
CA VAL A 56 0.48 -3.63 12.51
C VAL A 56 -0.22 -4.81 13.16
N ASP A 57 -1.55 -4.90 12.99
CA ASP A 57 -2.29 -6.13 13.26
C ASP A 57 -2.05 -7.14 12.11
N PRO A 58 -1.39 -8.29 12.39
CA PRO A 58 -1.05 -9.27 11.36
C PRO A 58 -2.29 -9.95 10.74
N ILE A 59 -3.39 -10.05 11.50
CA ILE A 59 -4.64 -10.65 11.01
C ILE A 59 -5.33 -9.67 10.05
N ALA A 60 -5.44 -8.40 10.44
CA ALA A 60 -6.00 -7.37 9.57
C ALA A 60 -5.19 -7.18 8.28
N LEU A 61 -3.84 -7.21 8.38
CA LEU A 61 -2.96 -7.12 7.23
C LEU A 61 -3.19 -8.28 6.25
N ARG A 62 -3.19 -9.53 6.76
CA ARG A 62 -3.48 -10.73 5.97
C ARG A 62 -4.82 -10.59 5.24
N ASP A 63 -5.87 -10.22 5.95
CA ASP A 63 -7.22 -10.14 5.39
C ASP A 63 -7.34 -9.03 4.34
N GLY A 64 -6.66 -7.91 4.54
CA GLY A 64 -6.53 -6.85 3.54
C GLY A 64 -5.83 -7.31 2.27
N VAL A 65 -4.66 -7.95 2.43
CA VAL A 65 -3.83 -8.43 1.31
C VAL A 65 -4.57 -9.51 0.50
N ILE A 66 -5.16 -10.50 1.16
CA ILE A 66 -5.93 -11.57 0.48
C ILE A 66 -7.11 -10.97 -0.29
N ARG A 67 -7.82 -10.00 0.29
CA ARG A 67 -8.93 -9.31 -0.38
C ARG A 67 -8.46 -8.61 -1.65
N LEU A 68 -7.32 -7.93 -1.63
CA LEU A 68 -6.75 -7.28 -2.81
C LEU A 68 -6.33 -8.28 -3.89
N LEU A 69 -5.69 -9.39 -3.52
CA LEU A 69 -5.29 -10.44 -4.47
C LEU A 69 -6.48 -11.06 -5.19
N ARG A 70 -7.55 -11.40 -4.44
CA ARG A 70 -8.77 -11.98 -5.02
C ARG A 70 -9.42 -11.05 -6.05
N ARG A 71 -9.44 -9.74 -5.79
CA ARG A 71 -9.99 -8.73 -6.71
C ARG A 71 -9.20 -8.59 -8.02
N HIS A 72 -7.89 -8.85 -8.01
CA HIS A 72 -7.00 -8.53 -9.13
C HIS A 72 -6.51 -9.74 -9.94
N PHE A 73 -6.56 -10.96 -9.39
CA PHE A 73 -5.97 -12.15 -10.04
C PHE A 73 -6.94 -13.31 -10.28
N ILE A 74 -8.14 -13.29 -9.69
CA ILE A 74 -9.12 -14.39 -9.81
C ILE A 74 -10.33 -13.94 -10.62
N ALA A 75 -10.11 -13.12 -11.65
CA ALA A 75 -11.12 -12.73 -12.64
C ALA A 75 -10.74 -13.31 -14.00
#